data_AF-A0A2E7IJ55-F1
#
_entry.id   AF-A0A2E7IJ55-F1
#
_cell.length_a   1.000
_cell.length_b   1.000
_cell.length_c   1.000
_cell.angle_alpha   90.00
_cell.angle_beta   90.00
_cell.angle_gamma   90.00
#
_symmetry.space_group_name_H-M   'P 1'
#
loop_
_entity.id
_entity.type
_entity.pdbx_description
1 polymer ?
#
loop_
_entity_poly.entity_id
_entity_poly.type
_entity_poly.pdbx_seq_one_letter_code
_entity_poly.pdbx_strand_id
1 'polypeptide(L)'
;MNGQLAVAHSRQAALRRAQVVLAPHESQSPLTDEQLASNHISIAGKDFYFSREFETSGAVFSYLSTDADANAKCPAIRCSAARCEPKWLCRQTRSNAGAEVLGVGEWKISAKQQWLDAAKSAGEIAAYWGLTDVSSDYRLLRANSAKQFYNFFEHNIVVNPYNSKLPHLTLKNSCVDGSRLYQRWVFAGEDQHLGEKRAAGGALTGTSRVSGYTSQGSLQSVIDLAIRRAYADLAQNKKVTVSAIQKQSDGAHVSGYSLEAVQLSSQLRISANIIELAVTPRVGKPHVVSVILQETLAD
;
A
#
# COMPACT_ATOMS: atom_id res chain seq x y z
N MET A 1 -8.73 12.89 37.28
CA MET A 1 -7.69 13.87 36.89
C MET A 1 -6.73 13.37 35.80
N ASN A 2 -6.49 12.07 35.61
CA ASN A 2 -5.55 11.57 34.57
C ASN A 2 -6.07 11.62 33.12
N GLY A 3 -7.39 11.66 32.90
CA GLY A 3 -7.98 11.66 31.54
C GLY A 3 -7.69 12.94 30.76
N GLN A 4 -7.92 14.11 31.34
CA GLN A 4 -7.72 15.41 30.67
C GLN A 4 -6.26 15.66 30.25
N LEU A 5 -5.29 15.21 31.06
CA LEU A 5 -3.88 15.32 30.72
C LEU A 5 -3.51 14.42 29.52
N ALA A 6 -4.07 13.21 29.47
CA ALA A 6 -3.86 12.27 28.36
C ALA A 6 -4.48 12.79 27.04
N VAL A 7 -5.64 13.44 27.13
CA VAL A 7 -6.30 14.12 26.01
C VAL A 7 -5.43 15.25 25.46
N ALA A 8 -4.98 16.16 26.32
CA ALA A 8 -4.17 17.31 25.93
C ALA A 8 -2.88 16.85 25.23
N HIS A 9 -2.21 15.83 25.79
CA HIS A 9 -1.01 15.25 25.19
C HIS A 9 -1.28 14.61 23.82
N SER A 10 -2.41 13.91 23.66
CA SER A 10 -2.79 13.34 22.36
C SER A 10 -3.10 14.43 21.32
N ARG A 11 -3.84 15.47 21.70
CA ARG A 11 -4.19 16.58 20.81
C ARG A 11 -2.93 17.34 20.36
N GLN A 12 -2.01 17.59 21.29
CA GLN A 12 -0.74 18.24 21.00
C GLN A 12 0.15 17.40 20.07
N ALA A 13 0.15 16.08 20.21
CA ALA A 13 0.88 15.18 19.32
C ALA A 13 0.29 15.18 17.88
N ALA A 14 -1.03 15.16 17.75
CA ALA A 14 -1.72 15.25 16.46
C ALA A 14 -1.39 16.58 15.75
N LEU A 15 -1.37 17.67 16.50
CA LEU A 15 -1.02 19.01 16.01
C LEU A 15 0.41 19.11 15.52
N ARG A 16 1.38 18.67 16.32
CA ARG A 16 2.79 18.67 15.90
C ARG A 16 2.96 17.93 14.57
N ARG A 17 2.23 16.83 14.39
CA ARG A 17 2.27 16.07 13.15
C ARG A 17 1.62 16.81 11.99
N ALA A 18 0.48 17.46 12.21
CA ALA A 18 -0.18 18.29 11.21
C ALA A 18 0.69 19.48 10.77
N GLN A 19 1.33 20.17 11.72
CA GLN A 19 2.23 21.30 11.45
C GLN A 19 3.45 20.90 10.62
N VAL A 20 4.12 19.78 10.95
CA VAL A 20 5.24 19.26 10.16
C VAL A 20 4.85 18.98 8.71
N VAL A 21 3.61 18.55 8.48
CA VAL A 21 3.11 18.18 7.15
C VAL A 21 2.62 19.40 6.36
N LEU A 22 2.00 20.38 7.03
CA LEU A 22 1.26 21.46 6.36
C LEU A 22 2.00 22.80 6.34
N ALA A 23 2.88 23.06 7.30
CA ALA A 23 3.63 24.30 7.44
C ALA A 23 5.08 24.03 7.89
N PRO A 24 5.89 23.31 7.09
CA PRO A 24 7.23 22.84 7.49
C PRO A 24 8.25 23.97 7.76
N HIS A 25 7.91 25.23 7.43
CA HIS A 25 8.77 26.40 7.60
C HIS A 25 8.23 27.45 8.58
N GLU A 26 7.07 27.21 9.22
CA GLU A 26 6.57 28.11 10.26
C GLU A 26 6.96 27.61 11.65
N SER A 27 7.84 28.35 12.32
CA SER A 27 8.11 28.19 13.75
C SER A 27 6.90 28.67 14.54
N GLN A 28 5.99 27.76 14.91
CA GLN A 28 4.83 28.12 15.73
C GLN A 28 5.09 27.81 17.21
N SER A 29 4.77 28.78 18.07
CA SER A 29 4.81 28.65 19.52
C SER A 29 3.98 27.46 20.01
N PRO A 30 4.36 26.80 21.12
CA PRO A 30 3.53 25.78 21.73
C PRO A 30 2.15 26.37 22.06
N LEU A 31 1.10 25.71 21.57
CA LEU A 31 -0.29 26.11 21.81
C LEU A 31 -0.62 26.03 23.30
N THR A 32 -1.48 26.93 23.78
CA THR A 32 -1.92 26.95 25.17
C THR A 32 -2.90 25.81 25.46
N ASP A 33 -3.03 25.42 26.73
CA ASP A 33 -3.99 24.38 27.15
C ASP A 33 -5.44 24.71 26.76
N GLU A 34 -5.77 26.00 26.69
CA GLU A 34 -7.08 26.50 26.24
C GLU A 34 -7.32 26.25 24.74
N GLN A 35 -6.27 26.38 23.92
CA GLN A 35 -6.33 26.05 22.49
C GLN A 35 -6.42 24.54 22.26
N LEU A 36 -5.80 23.73 23.11
CA LEU A 36 -5.94 22.27 23.09
C LEU A 36 -7.31 21.80 23.57
N ALA A 37 -7.96 22.56 24.46
CA ALA A 37 -9.31 22.29 24.92
C ALA A 37 -10.38 22.61 23.86
N SER A 38 -10.10 23.56 22.97
CA SER A 38 -10.95 23.84 21.81
C SER A 38 -11.10 22.61 20.90
N ASN A 39 -12.28 22.45 20.29
CA ASN A 39 -12.52 21.41 19.28
C ASN A 39 -12.12 21.88 17.87
N HIS A 40 -11.66 23.12 17.73
CA HIS A 40 -11.28 23.74 16.46
C HIS A 40 -9.96 24.47 16.60
N ILE A 41 -9.14 24.40 15.56
CA ILE A 41 -7.87 25.08 15.47
C ILE A 41 -7.55 25.43 14.01
N SER A 42 -7.05 26.64 13.78
CA SER A 42 -6.60 27.06 12.45
C SER A 42 -5.07 26.97 12.39
N ILE A 43 -4.55 26.28 11.37
CA ILE A 43 -3.11 26.10 11.13
C ILE A 43 -2.82 26.54 9.69
N ALA A 44 -1.96 27.55 9.53
CA ALA A 44 -1.58 28.09 8.22
C ALA A 44 -2.80 28.45 7.32
N GLY A 45 -3.83 29.05 7.93
CA GLY A 45 -5.06 29.47 7.23
C GLY A 45 -6.01 28.32 6.86
N LYS A 46 -5.75 27.09 7.30
CA LYS A 46 -6.66 25.94 7.16
C LYS A 46 -7.26 25.57 8.50
N ASP A 47 -8.57 25.34 8.51
CA ASP A 47 -9.29 24.94 9.70
C ASP A 47 -9.22 23.43 9.92
N PHE A 48 -8.93 23.07 11.16
CA PHE A 48 -8.91 21.69 11.64
C PHE A 48 -9.79 21.56 12.87
N TYR A 49 -10.34 20.38 13.03
CA TYR A 49 -11.29 20.05 14.09
C TYR A 49 -10.80 18.79 14.80
N PHE A 50 -10.76 18.85 16.14
CA PHE A 50 -10.41 17.70 16.96
C PHE A 50 -11.59 16.73 17.06
N SER A 51 -11.32 15.45 16.83
CA SER A 51 -12.27 14.40 17.11
C SER A 51 -12.49 14.25 18.62
N ARG A 52 -13.67 13.73 18.99
CA ARG A 52 -13.96 13.17 20.30
C ARG A 52 -12.93 12.12 20.64
N GLU A 53 -12.72 12.02 21.94
CA GLU A 53 -11.73 11.16 22.54
C GLU A 53 -12.11 9.70 22.34
N PHE A 54 -11.20 8.93 21.76
CA PHE A 54 -11.28 7.48 21.74
C PHE A 54 -10.56 6.95 22.96
N GLU A 55 -11.34 6.60 23.98
CA GLU A 55 -10.83 5.98 25.20
C GLU A 55 -10.72 4.46 25.03
N THR A 56 -9.55 3.92 25.38
CA THR A 56 -9.29 2.48 25.47
C THR A 56 -8.76 2.16 26.86
N SER A 57 -8.59 0.87 27.20
CA SER A 57 -8.10 0.37 28.49
C SER A 57 -6.63 0.70 28.80
N GLY A 58 -6.24 1.98 28.70
CA GLY A 58 -4.90 2.48 28.98
C GLY A 58 -4.49 3.73 28.20
N ALA A 59 -5.32 4.26 27.30
CA ALA A 59 -4.95 5.45 26.51
C ALA A 59 -6.16 6.19 25.93
N VAL A 60 -5.98 7.49 25.73
CA VAL A 60 -6.95 8.41 25.13
C VAL A 60 -6.38 8.99 23.84
N PHE A 61 -7.18 9.01 22.77
CA PHE A 61 -6.76 9.49 21.46
C PHE A 61 -7.69 10.54 20.89
N SER A 62 -7.12 11.55 20.26
CA SER A 62 -7.82 12.51 19.41
C SER A 62 -7.03 12.68 18.11
N TYR A 63 -7.74 12.80 16.99
CA TYR A 63 -7.17 13.09 15.67
C TYR A 63 -7.72 14.41 15.14
N LEU A 64 -7.01 14.98 14.16
CA LEU A 64 -7.42 16.20 13.47
C LEU A 64 -8.14 15.83 12.17
N SER A 65 -9.28 16.48 11.93
CA SER A 65 -10.04 16.42 10.69
C SER A 65 -10.05 17.80 10.04
N THR A 66 -10.12 17.87 8.71
CA THR A 66 -10.44 19.12 7.99
C THR A 66 -11.94 19.36 7.88
N ASP A 67 -12.75 18.38 8.30
CA ASP A 67 -14.21 18.47 8.32
C ASP A 67 -14.71 19.01 9.67
N ALA A 68 -15.69 19.92 9.63
CA ALA A 68 -16.27 20.55 10.82
C ALA A 68 -16.91 19.54 11.77
N ASP A 69 -17.43 18.44 11.22
CA ASP A 69 -17.80 17.27 12.01
C ASP A 69 -16.63 16.30 12.11
N ALA A 70 -15.60 16.65 12.90
CA ALA A 70 -14.54 15.70 13.27
C ALA A 70 -15.03 14.45 14.02
N ASN A 71 -16.31 14.46 14.43
CA ASN A 71 -17.00 13.36 15.09
C ASN A 71 -17.92 12.58 14.16
N ALA A 72 -18.03 12.97 12.89
CA ALA A 72 -18.55 12.14 11.82
C ALA A 72 -17.57 10.99 11.67
N LYS A 73 -17.68 10.04 12.60
CA LYS A 73 -16.91 8.82 12.63
C LYS A 73 -17.07 8.19 11.23
N CYS A 74 -16.00 7.58 10.75
CA CYS A 74 -16.15 6.38 9.94
C CYS A 74 -16.24 5.21 10.92
N PRO A 75 -17.36 5.00 11.66
CA PRO A 75 -17.42 3.90 12.61
C PRO A 75 -17.20 2.61 11.82
N ALA A 76 -16.43 1.69 12.38
CA ALA A 76 -16.18 0.45 11.69
C ALA A 76 -17.47 -0.38 11.70
N ILE A 77 -18.11 -0.46 10.54
CA ILE A 77 -19.30 -1.29 10.36
C ILE A 77 -18.89 -2.75 10.28
N ARG A 78 -19.81 -3.67 10.60
CA ARG A 78 -19.57 -5.08 10.28
C ARG A 78 -19.63 -5.26 8.77
N CYS A 79 -18.65 -5.97 8.22
CA CYS A 79 -18.59 -6.31 6.80
C CYS A 79 -18.40 -7.81 6.62
N SER A 80 -18.57 -8.27 5.37
CA SER A 80 -18.24 -9.63 4.98
C SER A 80 -17.23 -9.58 3.86
N ALA A 81 -15.98 -9.93 4.17
CA ALA A 81 -14.94 -10.01 3.16
C ALA A 81 -15.30 -11.07 2.14
N ALA A 82 -15.73 -12.26 2.57
CA ALA A 82 -16.14 -13.35 1.70
C ALA A 82 -17.19 -12.96 0.63
N ARG A 83 -18.06 -11.99 0.93
CA ARG A 83 -19.10 -11.50 0.01
C ARG A 83 -18.75 -10.20 -0.69
N CYS A 84 -17.59 -9.62 -0.38
CA CYS A 84 -17.21 -8.30 -0.85
C CYS A 84 -18.26 -7.23 -0.48
N GLU A 85 -18.76 -7.30 0.74
CA GLU A 85 -19.76 -6.40 1.28
C GLU A 85 -19.14 -5.57 2.40
N PRO A 86 -19.00 -4.24 2.25
CA PRO A 86 -19.43 -3.41 1.10
C PRO A 86 -18.51 -3.53 -0.13
N LYS A 87 -19.04 -3.18 -1.33
CA LYS A 87 -18.39 -3.40 -2.65
C LYS A 87 -16.96 -2.88 -2.75
N TRP A 88 -16.63 -1.79 -2.05
CA TRP A 88 -15.29 -1.20 -2.07
C TRP A 88 -14.21 -2.12 -1.48
N LEU A 89 -14.57 -3.11 -0.66
CA LEU A 89 -13.60 -3.96 0.03
C LEU A 89 -12.73 -4.80 -0.91
N CYS A 90 -13.32 -5.31 -1.99
CA CYS A 90 -12.67 -6.28 -2.88
C CYS A 90 -12.19 -5.68 -4.19
N ARG A 91 -12.54 -4.43 -4.50
CA ARG A 91 -12.11 -3.77 -5.72
C ARG A 91 -11.86 -2.31 -5.45
N GLN A 92 -10.60 -1.93 -5.54
CA GLN A 92 -10.14 -0.56 -5.53
C GLN A 92 -9.90 -0.18 -6.99
N THR A 93 -10.58 0.86 -7.44
CA THR A 93 -10.44 1.37 -8.81
C THR A 93 -10.09 2.84 -8.75
N ARG A 94 -9.27 3.30 -9.70
CA ARG A 94 -9.20 4.73 -9.99
C ARG A 94 -10.54 5.15 -10.61
N SER A 95 -11.32 5.95 -9.89
CA SER A 95 -12.59 6.52 -10.37
C SER A 95 -12.46 8.04 -10.54
N ASN A 96 -13.43 8.67 -11.19
CA ASN A 96 -13.50 10.14 -11.29
C ASN A 96 -13.63 10.84 -9.93
N ALA A 97 -13.93 10.10 -8.85
CA ALA A 97 -13.99 10.64 -7.48
C ALA A 97 -12.64 10.55 -6.74
N GLY A 98 -11.58 10.14 -7.45
CA GLY A 98 -10.24 9.96 -6.92
C GLY A 98 -9.80 8.50 -6.88
N ALA A 99 -8.51 8.35 -6.64
CA ALA A 99 -7.84 7.08 -6.43
C ALA A 99 -8.10 6.54 -5.03
N GLU A 100 -8.47 5.26 -4.94
CA GLU A 100 -8.82 4.60 -3.68
C GLU A 100 -7.75 3.59 -3.28
N VAL A 101 -7.50 3.52 -1.97
CA VAL A 101 -6.52 2.61 -1.38
C VAL A 101 -7.14 1.86 -0.21
N LEU A 102 -6.94 0.54 -0.18
CA LEU A 102 -7.36 -0.35 0.89
C LEU A 102 -6.26 -0.40 1.97
N GLY A 103 -6.59 0.04 3.19
CA GLY A 103 -5.81 -0.24 4.38
C GLY A 103 -6.29 -1.51 5.07
N VAL A 104 -5.36 -2.37 5.50
CA VAL A 104 -5.67 -3.61 6.21
C VAL A 104 -4.92 -3.67 7.55
N GLY A 105 -5.69 -3.74 8.63
CA GLY A 105 -5.20 -3.97 9.99
C GLY A 105 -5.54 -5.39 10.44
N GLU A 106 -4.53 -6.25 10.52
CA GLU A 106 -4.68 -7.59 11.11
C GLU A 106 -4.90 -7.49 12.63
N TRP A 107 -5.36 -8.58 13.24
CA TRP A 107 -5.65 -8.60 14.67
C TRP A 107 -4.43 -8.21 15.52
N LYS A 108 -4.68 -7.36 16.52
CA LYS A 108 -3.72 -6.95 17.54
C LYS A 108 -4.38 -6.92 18.91
N ILE A 109 -3.55 -6.95 19.95
CA ILE A 109 -3.97 -6.84 21.36
C ILE A 109 -4.73 -5.52 21.60
N SER A 110 -4.38 -4.45 20.87
CA SER A 110 -5.05 -3.16 20.96
C SER A 110 -5.74 -2.80 19.65
N ALA A 111 -7.02 -2.41 19.74
CA ALA A 111 -7.76 -1.84 18.62
C ALA A 111 -7.03 -0.63 18.02
N LYS A 112 -6.38 0.19 18.85
CA LYS A 112 -5.58 1.34 18.37
C LYS A 112 -4.45 0.89 17.45
N GLN A 113 -3.73 -0.16 17.83
CA GLN A 113 -2.64 -0.67 17.01
C GLN A 113 -3.18 -1.20 15.69
N GLN A 114 -4.30 -1.91 15.72
CA GLN A 114 -4.97 -2.39 14.51
C GLN A 114 -5.42 -1.24 13.58
N TRP A 115 -5.92 -0.14 14.15
CA TRP A 115 -6.29 1.07 13.40
C TRP A 115 -5.09 1.78 12.77
N LEU A 116 -3.98 1.90 13.50
CA LEU A 116 -2.75 2.48 12.99
C LEU A 116 -2.07 1.60 11.94
N ASP A 117 -2.09 0.28 12.13
CA ASP A 117 -1.57 -0.68 11.17
C ASP A 117 -2.37 -0.62 9.85
N ALA A 118 -3.69 -0.50 9.92
CA ALA A 118 -4.54 -0.30 8.75
C ALA A 118 -4.22 1.02 8.01
N ALA A 119 -4.04 2.11 8.75
CA ALA A 119 -3.67 3.41 8.17
C ALA A 119 -2.27 3.36 7.54
N LYS A 120 -1.32 2.71 8.21
CA LYS A 120 0.05 2.52 7.71
C LYS A 120 0.04 1.68 6.43
N SER A 121 -0.70 0.58 6.41
CA SER A 121 -0.89 -0.28 5.23
C SER A 121 -1.44 0.51 4.04
N ALA A 122 -2.43 1.37 4.26
CA ALA A 122 -2.95 2.24 3.22
C ALA A 122 -1.89 3.23 2.71
N GLY A 123 -1.11 3.85 3.61
CA GLY A 123 -0.01 4.74 3.23
C GLY A 123 1.09 4.04 2.43
N GLU A 124 1.44 2.80 2.80
CA GLU A 124 2.39 1.95 2.07
C GLU A 124 1.88 1.62 0.67
N ILE A 125 0.60 1.30 0.51
CA ILE A 125 0.01 1.04 -0.82
C ILE A 125 -0.06 2.32 -1.65
N ALA A 126 -0.44 3.44 -1.02
CA ALA A 126 -0.48 4.75 -1.66
C ALA A 126 0.90 5.20 -2.17
N ALA A 127 1.99 4.80 -1.51
CA ALA A 127 3.34 5.11 -1.95
C ALA A 127 3.68 4.54 -3.34
N TYR A 128 3.05 3.43 -3.73
CA TYR A 128 3.18 2.86 -5.07
C TYR A 128 2.42 3.64 -6.16
N TRP A 129 1.80 4.77 -5.83
CA TRP A 129 1.19 5.64 -6.82
C TRP A 129 2.21 6.72 -7.20
N GLY A 130 2.81 6.59 -8.39
CA GLY A 130 3.77 7.56 -8.91
C GLY A 130 5.11 6.95 -9.35
N LEU A 131 6.19 7.71 -9.14
CA LEU A 131 7.54 7.32 -9.54
C LEU A 131 8.10 6.25 -8.60
N THR A 132 8.64 5.19 -9.17
CA THR A 132 9.15 4.03 -8.44
C THR A 132 10.38 3.47 -9.12
N ASP A 133 11.44 3.20 -8.36
CA ASP A 133 12.59 2.43 -8.85
C ASP A 133 12.29 0.94 -8.68
N VAL A 134 12.40 0.19 -9.78
CA VAL A 134 12.12 -1.24 -9.82
C VAL A 134 13.40 -1.97 -10.20
N SER A 135 13.79 -2.92 -9.36
CA SER A 135 14.79 -3.94 -9.66
C SER A 135 14.13 -5.31 -9.64
N SER A 136 14.29 -6.07 -10.71
CA SER A 136 13.78 -7.43 -10.81
C SER A 136 14.88 -8.34 -11.33
N ASP A 137 15.29 -9.29 -10.48
CA ASP A 137 16.25 -10.33 -10.80
C ASP A 137 15.54 -11.68 -10.83
N TYR A 138 15.46 -12.26 -12.02
CA TYR A 138 14.88 -13.57 -12.25
C TYR A 138 16.00 -14.55 -12.58
N ARG A 139 16.04 -15.67 -11.85
CA ARG A 139 17.01 -16.74 -12.03
C ARG A 139 16.29 -18.06 -12.18
N LEU A 140 16.56 -18.74 -13.30
CA LEU A 140 16.11 -20.10 -13.57
C LEU A 140 17.33 -21.01 -13.61
N LEU A 141 17.34 -22.03 -12.76
CA LEU A 141 18.31 -23.11 -12.79
C LEU A 141 17.60 -24.40 -13.20
N ARG A 142 18.01 -24.99 -14.33
CA ARG A 142 17.55 -26.32 -14.75
C ARG A 142 18.71 -27.30 -14.58
N ALA A 143 18.45 -28.38 -13.86
CA ALA A 143 19.39 -29.48 -13.70
C ALA A 143 18.75 -30.74 -14.26
N ASN A 144 19.38 -31.33 -15.27
CA ASN A 144 18.95 -32.58 -15.87
C ASN A 144 20.00 -33.65 -15.58
N SER A 145 19.52 -34.82 -15.17
CA SER A 145 20.28 -36.08 -15.18
C SER A 145 19.51 -37.13 -15.97
N ALA A 146 20.15 -38.25 -16.29
CA ALA A 146 19.54 -39.35 -17.05
C ALA A 146 18.20 -39.88 -16.47
N LYS A 147 17.87 -39.60 -15.20
CA LYS A 147 16.62 -40.05 -14.56
C LYS A 147 15.85 -38.98 -13.79
N GLN A 148 16.38 -37.77 -13.66
CA GLN A 148 15.77 -36.73 -12.82
C GLN A 148 15.91 -35.35 -13.47
N PHE A 149 14.87 -34.54 -13.28
CA PHE A 149 14.77 -33.19 -13.81
C PHE A 149 14.36 -32.26 -12.67
N TYR A 150 15.20 -31.26 -12.38
CA TYR A 150 14.94 -30.26 -11.36
C TYR A 150 14.96 -28.87 -11.98
N ASN A 151 13.89 -28.10 -11.73
CA ASN A 151 13.85 -26.68 -12.04
C ASN A 151 13.76 -25.89 -10.74
N PHE A 152 14.70 -24.98 -10.54
CA PHE A 152 14.67 -23.98 -9.49
C PHE A 152 14.38 -22.62 -10.09
N PHE A 153 13.39 -21.93 -9.52
CA PHE A 153 12.99 -20.59 -9.92
C PHE A 153 13.18 -19.67 -8.73
N GLU A 154 13.94 -18.61 -8.93
CA GLU A 154 14.13 -17.54 -7.95
C GLU A 154 13.78 -16.22 -8.61
N HIS A 155 12.95 -15.42 -7.93
CA HIS A 155 12.54 -14.12 -8.42
C HIS A 155 12.61 -13.10 -7.30
N ASN A 156 13.65 -12.28 -7.34
CA ASN A 156 13.89 -11.22 -6.37
C ASN A 156 13.40 -9.90 -6.96
N ILE A 157 12.41 -9.28 -6.30
CA ILE A 157 11.79 -8.04 -6.75
C ILE A 157 11.92 -6.98 -5.67
N VAL A 158 12.63 -5.91 -5.98
CA VAL A 158 12.79 -4.73 -5.13
C VAL A 158 12.07 -3.57 -5.79
N VAL A 159 11.12 -2.98 -5.08
CA VAL A 159 10.34 -1.84 -5.53
C VAL A 159 10.47 -0.75 -4.48
N ASN A 160 11.09 0.36 -4.88
CA ASN A 160 11.36 1.50 -4.01
C ASN A 160 10.56 2.70 -4.51
N PRO A 161 9.39 2.99 -3.92
CA PRO A 161 8.59 4.15 -4.29
C PRO A 161 9.29 5.46 -3.90
N TYR A 162 9.18 6.48 -4.76
CA TYR A 162 9.59 7.84 -4.42
C TYR A 162 8.49 8.51 -3.60
N ASN A 163 8.73 8.65 -2.30
CA ASN A 163 7.77 9.25 -1.36
C ASN A 163 7.72 10.80 -1.43
N SER A 164 8.29 11.42 -2.47
CA SER A 164 8.33 12.89 -2.57
C SER A 164 6.92 13.42 -2.89
N LYS A 165 6.24 13.89 -1.83
CA LYS A 165 4.90 14.52 -1.82
C LYS A 165 3.77 13.60 -2.32
N LEU A 166 3.47 12.55 -1.55
CA LEU A 166 2.20 11.82 -1.71
C LEU A 166 1.03 12.77 -1.37
N PRO A 167 -0.06 12.78 -2.17
CA PRO A 167 -1.24 13.57 -1.86
C PRO A 167 -1.86 13.13 -0.52
N HIS A 168 -2.56 14.05 0.14
CA HIS A 168 -3.20 13.75 1.42
C HIS A 168 -4.22 12.63 1.25
N LEU A 169 -4.22 11.66 2.18
CA LEU A 169 -5.22 10.60 2.22
C LEU A 169 -6.32 10.95 3.21
N THR A 170 -7.57 10.82 2.80
CA THR A 170 -8.75 10.96 3.66
C THR A 170 -9.42 9.61 3.84
N LEU A 171 -9.66 9.22 5.09
CA LEU A 171 -10.45 8.04 5.42
C LEU A 171 -11.91 8.29 5.06
N LYS A 172 -12.51 7.42 4.24
CA LYS A 172 -13.93 7.50 3.85
C LYS A 172 -14.80 6.48 4.54
N ASN A 173 -14.31 5.26 4.72
CA ASN A 173 -15.07 4.18 5.33
C ASN A 173 -14.14 3.26 6.11
N SER A 174 -14.66 2.61 7.15
CA SER A 174 -13.97 1.50 7.80
C SER A 174 -14.95 0.37 8.06
N CYS A 175 -14.46 -0.86 8.09
CA CYS A 175 -15.28 -2.02 8.41
C CYS A 175 -14.46 -3.13 9.08
N VAL A 176 -15.11 -3.97 9.88
CA VAL A 176 -14.51 -5.12 10.55
C VAL A 176 -15.15 -6.41 10.04
N ASP A 177 -14.31 -7.38 9.67
CA ASP A 177 -14.71 -8.76 9.42
C ASP A 177 -13.85 -9.68 10.29
N GLY A 178 -14.48 -10.32 11.27
CA GLY A 178 -13.82 -11.14 12.28
C GLY A 178 -12.71 -10.37 13.00
N SER A 179 -11.47 -10.77 12.75
CA SER A 179 -10.28 -10.25 13.41
C SER A 179 -9.54 -9.18 12.58
N ARG A 180 -10.08 -8.78 11.42
CA ARG A 180 -9.47 -7.81 10.50
C ARG A 180 -10.27 -6.51 10.44
N LEU A 181 -9.54 -5.41 10.45
CA LEU A 181 -10.05 -4.07 10.17
C LEU A 181 -9.65 -3.66 8.76
N TYR A 182 -10.62 -3.20 7.99
CA TYR A 182 -10.43 -2.65 6.66
C TYR A 182 -10.76 -1.17 6.67
N GLN A 183 -9.96 -0.39 5.96
CA GLN A 183 -10.14 1.04 5.82
C GLN A 183 -10.07 1.42 4.35
N ARG A 184 -11.02 2.23 3.89
CA ARG A 184 -11.02 2.82 2.56
C ARG A 184 -10.49 4.24 2.66
N TRP A 185 -9.35 4.47 2.03
CA TRP A 185 -8.71 5.76 1.93
C TRP A 185 -8.83 6.28 0.51
N VAL A 186 -9.02 7.59 0.38
CA VAL A 186 -9.12 8.26 -0.92
C VAL A 186 -8.20 9.46 -0.89
N PHE A 187 -7.49 9.72 -1.98
CA PHE A 187 -6.68 10.94 -2.08
C PHE A 187 -7.58 12.19 -2.05
N ALA A 188 -7.18 13.19 -1.28
CA ALA A 188 -7.92 14.42 -1.04
C ALA A 188 -7.41 15.54 -1.94
N GLY A 189 -8.32 16.18 -2.67
CA GLY A 189 -8.02 17.31 -3.55
C GLY A 189 -7.56 16.87 -4.93
N GLU A 190 -8.20 17.47 -5.93
CA GLU A 190 -8.00 17.47 -7.38
C GLU A 190 -7.07 16.43 -8.03
N ASP A 191 -7.64 15.81 -9.07
CA ASP A 191 -7.07 15.01 -10.16
C ASP A 191 -5.72 15.47 -10.77
N GLN A 192 -5.10 16.54 -10.29
CA GLN A 192 -3.97 17.21 -10.92
C GLN A 192 -2.58 16.65 -10.59
N HIS A 193 -2.40 15.81 -9.56
CA HIS A 193 -1.04 15.33 -9.17
C HIS A 193 -0.82 13.82 -9.29
N LEU A 194 -1.89 13.01 -9.37
CA LEU A 194 -1.78 11.58 -9.70
C LEU A 194 -1.91 11.37 -11.21
N GLY A 195 -1.24 12.20 -12.01
CA GLY A 195 -1.08 12.03 -13.45
C GLY A 195 -2.35 11.64 -14.19
N GLU A 196 -3.25 12.58 -14.42
CA GLU A 196 -4.18 12.56 -15.56
C GLU A 196 -3.44 12.81 -16.90
N LYS A 197 -2.18 12.41 -17.01
CA LYS A 197 -1.60 12.21 -18.33
C LYS A 197 -2.25 10.94 -18.87
N ARG A 198 -3.37 11.15 -19.58
CA ARG A 198 -3.99 10.15 -20.45
C ARG A 198 -2.87 9.33 -21.06
N ALA A 199 -2.94 8.02 -20.88
CA ALA A 199 -2.20 7.07 -21.69
C ALA A 199 -2.34 7.50 -23.15
N ALA A 200 -1.32 8.17 -23.69
CA ALA A 200 -1.19 8.30 -25.13
C ALA A 200 -1.11 6.86 -25.67
N GLY A 201 -1.67 6.63 -26.85
CA GLY A 201 -1.67 5.29 -27.45
C GLY A 201 -0.28 4.65 -27.33
N GLY A 202 -0.21 3.48 -26.67
CA GLY A 202 1.05 2.78 -26.38
C GLY A 202 1.45 2.68 -24.90
N ALA A 203 0.63 3.12 -23.93
CA ALA A 203 0.96 2.92 -22.51
C ALA A 203 1.04 1.43 -22.15
N LEU A 204 2.18 1.03 -21.59
CA LEU A 204 2.41 -0.34 -21.14
C LEU A 204 1.65 -0.62 -19.85
N THR A 205 1.19 -1.87 -19.72
CA THR A 205 0.52 -2.35 -18.50
C THR A 205 1.35 -3.43 -17.84
N GLY A 206 1.37 -3.41 -16.52
CA GLY A 206 1.88 -4.52 -15.70
C GLY A 206 0.73 -5.21 -15.00
N THR A 207 0.70 -6.53 -15.05
CA THR A 207 -0.36 -7.32 -14.41
C THR A 207 0.21 -8.35 -13.47
N SER A 208 -0.51 -8.60 -12.38
CA SER A 208 -0.13 -9.64 -11.43
C SER A 208 -1.36 -10.28 -10.83
N ARG A 209 -1.25 -11.58 -10.57
CA ARG A 209 -2.23 -12.35 -9.83
C ARG A 209 -1.49 -13.26 -8.85
N VAL A 210 -1.69 -13.03 -7.56
CA VAL A 210 -1.06 -13.79 -6.49
C VAL A 210 -2.14 -14.53 -5.71
N SER A 211 -1.98 -15.84 -5.61
CA SER A 211 -2.77 -16.69 -4.72
C SER A 211 -1.82 -17.46 -3.83
N GLY A 212 -1.87 -17.22 -2.52
CA GLY A 212 -1.00 -17.95 -1.60
C GLY A 212 -0.86 -17.28 -0.25
N TYR A 213 -0.14 -17.96 0.63
CA TYR A 213 0.35 -17.41 1.88
C TYR A 213 1.75 -16.88 1.65
N THR A 214 2.03 -15.66 2.11
CA THR A 214 3.41 -15.19 2.25
C THR A 214 3.97 -15.74 3.57
N SER A 215 5.28 -15.58 3.78
CA SER A 215 5.92 -15.89 5.07
C SER A 215 5.32 -15.11 6.26
N GLN A 216 4.69 -13.96 6.00
CA GLN A 216 4.02 -13.15 7.03
C GLN A 216 2.55 -13.53 7.23
N GLY A 217 1.95 -14.29 6.31
CA GLY A 217 0.57 -14.77 6.39
C GLY A 217 -0.53 -13.68 6.38
N SER A 218 -0.17 -12.40 6.20
CA SER A 218 -1.09 -11.27 6.23
C SER A 218 -1.65 -10.93 4.85
N LEU A 219 -2.87 -10.40 4.77
CA LEU A 219 -3.40 -9.92 3.48
C LEU A 219 -2.55 -8.79 2.91
N GLN A 220 -2.04 -7.89 3.76
CA GLN A 220 -1.15 -6.80 3.35
C GLN A 220 0.08 -7.30 2.60
N SER A 221 0.72 -8.36 3.09
CA SER A 221 1.91 -8.92 2.43
C SER A 221 1.60 -9.57 1.07
N VAL A 222 0.40 -10.14 0.90
CA VAL A 222 -0.05 -10.67 -0.40
C VAL A 222 -0.32 -9.52 -1.37
N ILE A 223 -0.90 -8.41 -0.89
CA ILE A 223 -1.09 -7.18 -1.68
C ILE A 223 0.26 -6.60 -2.12
N ASP A 224 1.20 -6.44 -1.19
CA ASP A 224 2.54 -5.93 -1.48
C ASP A 224 3.25 -6.78 -2.54
N LEU A 225 3.22 -8.11 -2.38
CA LEU A 225 3.78 -9.03 -3.37
C LEU A 225 3.10 -8.92 -4.74
N ALA A 226 1.78 -8.75 -4.78
CA ALA A 226 1.04 -8.59 -6.03
C ALA A 226 1.43 -7.29 -6.75
N ILE A 227 1.54 -6.17 -6.03
CA ILE A 227 1.99 -4.89 -6.57
C ILE A 227 3.42 -5.00 -7.10
N ARG A 228 4.34 -5.58 -6.32
CA ARG A 228 5.74 -5.77 -6.73
C ARG A 228 5.85 -6.59 -8.03
N ARG A 229 5.09 -7.68 -8.12
CA ARG A 229 5.05 -8.51 -9.34
C ARG A 229 4.47 -7.76 -10.54
N ALA A 230 3.45 -6.92 -10.34
CA ALA A 230 2.91 -6.10 -11.43
C ALA A 230 3.95 -5.08 -11.93
N TYR A 231 4.75 -4.51 -11.03
CA TYR A 231 5.88 -3.65 -11.41
C TYR A 231 6.98 -4.39 -12.16
N ALA A 232 7.31 -5.62 -11.74
CA ALA A 232 8.26 -6.45 -12.44
C ALA A 232 7.77 -6.83 -13.85
N ASP A 233 6.49 -7.16 -14.00
CA ASP A 233 5.85 -7.41 -15.30
C ASP A 233 5.90 -6.16 -16.20
N LEU A 234 5.56 -4.98 -15.64
CA LEU A 234 5.68 -3.71 -16.36
C LEU A 234 7.13 -3.41 -16.79
N ALA A 235 8.11 -3.67 -15.91
CA ALA A 235 9.53 -3.47 -16.20
C ALA A 235 10.00 -4.37 -17.35
N GLN A 236 9.60 -5.64 -17.34
CA GLN A 236 9.89 -6.58 -18.42
C GLN A 236 9.25 -6.16 -19.74
N ASN A 237 7.98 -5.74 -19.71
CA ASN A 237 7.28 -5.22 -20.89
C ASN A 237 7.96 -3.97 -21.46
N LYS A 238 8.59 -3.14 -20.62
CA LYS A 238 9.28 -1.91 -21.04
C LYS A 238 10.66 -2.17 -21.62
N LYS A 239 11.50 -2.97 -20.96
CA LYS A 239 12.81 -3.42 -21.47
C LYS A 239 13.21 -4.74 -20.82
N VAL A 240 13.53 -5.74 -21.65
CA VAL A 240 14.17 -6.99 -21.20
C VAL A 240 15.67 -6.91 -21.50
N THR A 241 16.51 -6.96 -20.45
CA THR A 241 17.95 -7.18 -20.60
C THR A 241 18.26 -8.59 -20.12
N VAL A 242 18.70 -9.46 -21.04
CA VAL A 242 19.20 -10.80 -20.71
C VAL A 242 20.66 -10.63 -20.26
N SER A 243 20.95 -10.88 -18.98
CA SER A 243 22.28 -10.64 -18.42
C SER A 243 23.22 -11.84 -18.54
N ALA A 244 22.69 -13.08 -18.48
CA ALA A 244 23.50 -14.28 -18.72
C ALA A 244 22.65 -15.50 -19.06
N ILE A 245 23.14 -16.31 -20.01
CA ILE A 245 22.69 -17.69 -20.22
C ILE A 245 23.94 -18.55 -20.09
N GLN A 246 24.05 -19.31 -19.00
CA GLN A 246 25.13 -20.27 -18.81
C GLN A 246 24.58 -21.67 -19.01
N LYS A 247 25.10 -22.37 -20.00
CA LYS A 247 24.77 -23.77 -20.26
C LYS A 247 26.03 -24.59 -20.11
N GLN A 248 26.07 -25.43 -19.08
CA GLN A 248 27.14 -26.39 -18.85
C GLN A 248 26.55 -27.79 -19.02
N SER A 249 27.04 -28.50 -20.03
CA SER A 249 26.72 -29.91 -20.25
C SER A 249 27.99 -30.72 -20.10
N ASP A 250 27.96 -31.75 -19.27
CA ASP A 250 29.02 -32.75 -19.20
C ASP A 250 28.43 -34.14 -19.47
N GLY A 251 29.07 -34.89 -20.38
CA GLY A 251 28.67 -36.26 -20.70
C GLY A 251 29.10 -36.75 -22.07
N ALA A 252 30.20 -37.51 -22.12
CA ALA A 252 30.39 -38.55 -23.12
C ALA A 252 29.38 -39.69 -22.83
N HIS A 253 28.63 -40.09 -23.86
CA HIS A 253 27.64 -41.19 -23.95
C HIS A 253 27.16 -41.90 -22.65
N VAL A 254 25.83 -41.82 -22.43
CA VAL A 254 24.94 -42.65 -21.57
C VAL A 254 24.55 -42.10 -20.17
N SER A 255 25.27 -41.17 -19.56
CA SER A 255 24.86 -40.59 -18.26
C SER A 255 25.24 -39.12 -18.06
N GLY A 256 24.92 -38.26 -19.03
CA GLY A 256 25.24 -36.84 -18.95
C GLY A 256 24.38 -36.08 -17.93
N TYR A 257 24.97 -35.03 -17.36
CA TYR A 257 24.27 -34.01 -16.59
C TYR A 257 24.29 -32.69 -17.37
N SER A 258 23.18 -31.97 -17.38
CA SER A 258 23.15 -30.62 -17.94
C SER A 258 22.62 -29.63 -16.91
N LEU A 259 23.38 -28.57 -16.70
CA LEU A 259 22.99 -27.41 -15.91
C LEU A 259 22.78 -26.22 -16.86
N GLU A 260 21.59 -25.65 -16.83
CA GLU A 260 21.24 -24.43 -17.53
C GLU A 260 20.86 -23.37 -16.49
N ALA A 261 21.58 -22.25 -16.47
CA ALA A 261 21.25 -21.10 -15.65
C ALA A 261 20.91 -19.92 -16.57
N VAL A 262 19.69 -19.38 -16.42
CA VAL A 262 19.24 -18.18 -17.12
C VAL A 262 19.02 -17.09 -16.09
N GLN A 263 19.67 -15.94 -16.29
CA GLN A 263 19.50 -14.76 -15.48
C GLN A 263 18.95 -13.60 -16.32
N LEU A 264 17.84 -13.03 -15.85
CA LEU A 264 17.22 -11.84 -16.41
C LEU A 264 17.22 -10.78 -15.30
N SER A 265 17.85 -9.65 -15.56
CA SER A 265 17.93 -8.55 -14.59
C SER A 265 17.44 -7.26 -15.25
N SER A 266 16.47 -6.59 -14.64
CA SER A 266 15.97 -5.29 -15.08
C SER A 266 16.05 -4.30 -13.93
N GLN A 267 16.70 -3.15 -14.17
CA GLN A 267 16.71 -2.01 -13.25
C GLN A 267 16.20 -0.78 -14.01
N LEU A 268 15.01 -0.31 -13.64
CA LEU A 268 14.32 0.76 -14.34
C LEU A 268 13.64 1.70 -13.35
N ARG A 269 13.65 2.99 -13.67
CA ARG A 269 12.72 3.95 -13.05
C ARG A 269 11.42 3.95 -13.84
N ILE A 270 10.31 3.67 -13.16
CA ILE A 270 8.99 3.54 -13.76
C ILE A 270 8.04 4.49 -13.05
N SER A 271 7.34 5.33 -13.82
CA SER A 271 6.19 6.08 -13.32
C SER A 271 4.95 5.27 -13.68
N ALA A 272 4.16 4.89 -12.69
CA ALA A 272 2.94 4.12 -12.92
C ALA A 272 1.88 4.41 -11.86
N ASN A 273 0.62 4.12 -12.22
CA ASN A 273 -0.53 4.19 -11.34
C ASN A 273 -1.22 2.83 -11.23
N ILE A 274 -1.73 2.52 -10.04
CA ILE A 274 -2.62 1.36 -9.85
C ILE A 274 -3.99 1.74 -10.44
N ILE A 275 -4.38 1.08 -11.53
CA ILE A 275 -5.71 1.27 -12.13
C ILE A 275 -6.74 0.43 -11.38
N GLU A 276 -6.33 -0.79 -11.03
CA GLU A 276 -7.16 -1.75 -10.33
C GLU A 276 -6.34 -2.57 -9.34
N LEU A 277 -6.86 -2.70 -8.12
CA LEU A 277 -6.44 -3.69 -7.14
C LEU A 277 -7.69 -4.43 -6.69
N ALA A 278 -7.75 -5.73 -6.99
CA ALA A 278 -8.85 -6.58 -6.59
C ALA A 278 -8.41 -7.66 -5.62
N VAL A 279 -9.14 -7.80 -4.52
CA VAL A 279 -8.98 -8.85 -3.52
C VAL A 279 -10.16 -9.78 -3.64
N THR A 280 -9.92 -11.01 -4.09
CA THR A 280 -10.93 -12.06 -4.16
C THR A 280 -10.75 -12.99 -2.95
N PRO A 281 -11.67 -12.94 -1.98
CA PRO A 281 -11.64 -13.82 -0.83
C PRO A 281 -12.06 -15.22 -1.25
N ARG A 282 -11.49 -16.23 -0.59
CA ARG A 282 -11.85 -17.63 -0.77
C ARG A 282 -12.03 -18.29 0.60
N VAL A 283 -13.19 -18.87 0.84
CA VAL A 283 -13.48 -19.55 2.11
C VAL A 283 -12.52 -20.73 2.28
N GLY A 284 -11.81 -20.77 3.42
CA GLY A 284 -10.85 -21.84 3.73
C GLY A 284 -9.61 -21.89 2.83
N LYS A 285 -9.34 -20.85 2.03
CA LYS A 285 -8.21 -20.77 1.09
C LYS A 285 -7.54 -19.39 1.19
N PRO A 286 -6.30 -19.24 0.71
CA PRO A 286 -5.67 -17.93 0.68
C PRO A 286 -6.43 -16.97 -0.24
N HIS A 287 -6.40 -15.69 0.12
CA HIS A 287 -6.90 -14.61 -0.73
C HIS A 287 -6.18 -14.61 -2.08
N VAL A 288 -6.91 -14.26 -3.14
CA VAL A 288 -6.31 -13.98 -4.44
C VAL A 288 -6.28 -12.48 -4.63
N VAL A 289 -5.10 -11.91 -4.81
CA VAL A 289 -4.94 -10.50 -5.10
C VAL A 289 -4.53 -10.34 -6.55
N SER A 290 -5.23 -9.49 -7.30
CA SER A 290 -4.84 -9.08 -8.64
C SER A 290 -4.60 -7.58 -8.68
N VAL A 291 -3.55 -7.18 -9.40
CA VAL A 291 -3.13 -5.79 -9.56
C VAL A 291 -2.91 -5.51 -11.04
N ILE A 292 -3.41 -4.36 -11.49
CA ILE A 292 -3.17 -3.81 -12.82
C ILE A 292 -2.54 -2.43 -12.64
N LEU A 293 -1.34 -2.28 -13.19
CA LEU A 293 -0.61 -1.02 -13.27
C LEU A 293 -0.67 -0.47 -14.70
N GLN A 294 -0.78 0.85 -14.81
CA GLN A 294 -0.53 1.56 -16.07
C GLN A 294 0.70 2.42 -15.93
N GLU A 295 1.57 2.37 -16.93
CA GLU A 295 2.62 3.37 -17.07
C GLU A 295 2.03 4.77 -17.27
N THR A 296 2.65 5.75 -16.62
CA THR A 296 2.45 7.18 -16.87
C THR A 296 3.72 7.80 -17.43
N LEU A 297 3.58 8.73 -18.36
CA LEU A 297 4.73 9.47 -18.90
C LEU A 297 5.29 10.39 -17.81
N ALA A 298 6.51 10.08 -17.35
CA ALA A 298 7.32 11.00 -16.57
C ALA A 298 7.84 12.10 -17.49
N ASP A 299 7.72 13.37 -17.08
CA ASP A 299 8.47 14.48 -17.71
C ASP A 299 9.96 14.37 -17.37
#